data_AF-A0A8B6GD75-F1
#
_entry.id   AF-A0A8B6GD75-F1
#
_cell.length_a   1.000
_cell.length_b   1.000
_cell.length_c   1.000
_cell.angle_alpha   90.00
_cell.angle_beta   90.00
_cell.angle_gamma   90.00
#
_symmetry.space_group_name_H-M   'P 1'
#
loop_
_entity.id
_entity.type
_entity.pdbx_description
1 polymer ?
#
loop_
_entity_poly.entity_id
_entity_poly.type
_entity_poly.pdbx_seq_one_letter_code
_entity_poly.pdbx_strand_id
1 'polypeptide(L)'
;MGFFAFLRVGEMTTACGREGSNHAIKIENVEGGQEVSVWIVGSSLIRNAFVHAARSRTGGVNLGLHRIGVKIWWQGYGGMGLKDLESTIKRLMKYEKAPKYLVLHIAGNDLGKTKLGF
;
A
#
# COMPACT_ATOMS: atom_id res chain seq x y z
N MET A 1 -3.50 -16.94 2.02
CA MET A 1 -3.02 -16.38 0.73
C MET A 1 -3.53 -14.96 0.61
N GLY A 2 -2.63 -13.97 0.69
CA GLY A 2 -2.94 -12.56 0.47
C GLY A 2 -2.28 -12.11 -0.83
N PHE A 3 -3.02 -11.41 -1.69
CA PHE A 3 -2.46 -10.82 -2.90
C PHE A 3 -1.89 -9.44 -2.54
N PHE A 4 -0.63 -9.19 -2.87
CA PHE A 4 0.04 -7.90 -2.65
C PHE A 4 0.37 -7.30 -4.01
N ALA A 5 -0.06 -6.05 -4.25
CA ALA A 5 0.32 -5.31 -5.44
C ALA A 5 1.09 -4.05 -5.04
N PHE A 6 2.25 -3.84 -5.67
CA PHE A 6 3.08 -2.65 -5.52
C PHE A 6 3.00 -1.85 -6.82
N LEU A 7 2.62 -0.56 -6.71
CA LEU A 7 2.51 0.35 -7.85
C LEU A 7 3.39 1.57 -7.59
N ARG A 8 4.36 1.84 -8.48
CA ARG A 8 5.07 3.12 -8.52
C ARG A 8 4.21 4.11 -9.31
N VAL A 9 3.88 5.25 -8.71
CA VAL A 9 3.08 6.26 -9.41
C VAL A 9 4.01 7.03 -10.36
N GLY A 10 3.91 6.74 -11.66
CA GLY A 10 4.75 7.33 -12.71
C GLY A 10 5.13 6.36 -13.83
N GLU A 11 5.14 5.06 -13.53
CA GLU A 11 5.23 3.97 -14.52
C GLU A 11 4.14 2.96 -14.16
N MET A 12 3.03 2.95 -14.90
CA MET A 12 1.99 1.93 -14.75
C MET A 12 2.55 0.58 -15.23
N THR A 13 3.29 -0.13 -14.38
CA THR A 13 3.66 -1.53 -14.59
C THR A 13 3.13 -2.38 -13.44
N THR A 14 2.25 -3.31 -13.77
CA THR A 14 1.61 -4.23 -12.83
C THR A 14 2.56 -5.39 -12.54
N ALA A 15 3.14 -5.45 -11.33
CA ALA A 15 3.87 -6.64 -10.90
C ALA A 15 2.92 -7.59 -10.16
N CYS A 16 2.55 -8.70 -10.82
CA CYS A 16 1.85 -9.84 -10.22
C CYS A 16 2.90 -10.90 -9.85
N GLY A 17 3.19 -11.10 -8.56
CA GLY A 17 4.20 -12.06 -8.10
C GLY A 17 3.57 -13.31 -7.45
N ARG A 18 4.03 -14.50 -7.85
CA ARG A 18 3.83 -15.77 -7.10
C ARG A 18 4.77 -15.83 -5.89
N GLU A 19 4.34 -16.49 -4.83
CA GLU A 19 5.15 -16.81 -3.64
C GLU A 19 6.50 -17.40 -4.07
N GLY A 20 7.60 -16.70 -3.77
CA GLY A 20 8.96 -17.15 -4.05
C GLY A 20 9.92 -16.10 -4.61
N SER A 21 9.43 -15.04 -5.27
CA SER A 21 10.32 -13.96 -5.75
C SER A 21 10.26 -12.75 -4.82
N ASN A 22 11.23 -12.64 -3.91
CA ASN A 22 11.53 -11.39 -3.22
C ASN A 22 12.10 -10.39 -4.25
N HIS A 23 11.22 -9.76 -5.04
CA HIS A 23 11.54 -8.54 -5.76
C HIS A 23 11.65 -7.41 -4.72
N ALA A 24 12.74 -7.43 -3.95
CA ALA A 24 13.17 -6.29 -3.17
C ALA A 24 13.51 -5.18 -4.18
N ILE A 25 12.57 -4.27 -4.39
CA ILE A 25 12.81 -3.07 -5.20
C ILE A 25 13.94 -2.32 -4.50
N LYS A 26 15.07 -2.18 -5.21
CA LYS A 26 16.16 -1.28 -4.83
C LYS A 26 15.55 0.11 -4.67
N ILE A 27 15.46 0.60 -3.44
CA ILE A 27 15.16 2.01 -3.19
C ILE A 27 16.44 2.75 -3.56
N GLU A 28 16.48 3.29 -4.77
CA GLU A 28 17.55 4.18 -5.19
C GLU A 28 17.59 5.37 -4.23
N ASN A 29 18.80 5.76 -3.79
CA ASN A 29 18.99 6.93 -2.93
C ASN A 29 18.27 8.12 -3.58
N VAL A 30 17.37 8.73 -2.82
CA VAL A 30 16.66 9.93 -3.25
C VAL A 30 17.69 11.05 -3.20
N GLU A 31 18.32 11.34 -4.35
CA GLU A 31 19.15 12.52 -4.49
C GLU A 31 18.24 13.77 -4.41
N GLY A 32 18.49 14.59 -3.39
CA GLY A 32 17.71 15.79 -3.09
C GLY A 32 16.79 15.57 -1.89
N GLY A 33 16.90 16.43 -0.87
CA GLY A 33 16.22 16.36 0.43
C GLY A 33 14.70 16.52 0.41
N GLN A 34 14.00 15.96 -0.57
CA GLN A 34 12.55 15.88 -0.61
C GLN A 34 12.05 14.59 0.03
N GLU A 35 11.11 14.74 0.97
CA GLU A 35 10.42 13.63 1.62
C GLU A 35 9.65 12.79 0.59
N VAL A 36 9.89 11.47 0.56
CA VAL A 36 9.18 10.52 -0.27
C VAL A 36 7.91 10.06 0.42
N SER A 37 6.76 10.39 -0.18
CA SER A 37 5.45 9.94 0.29
C SER A 37 5.08 8.56 -0.25
N VAL A 38 4.65 7.69 0.64
CA VAL A 38 4.15 6.35 0.35
C VAL A 38 2.75 6.20 0.90
N TRP A 39 1.79 5.75 0.08
CA TRP A 39 0.47 5.39 0.56
C TRP A 39 0.37 3.87 0.67
N ILE A 40 -0.14 3.39 1.82
CA ILE A 40 -0.50 1.99 2.01
C ILE A 40 -2.02 1.93 2.15
N VAL A 41 -2.69 1.40 1.14
CA VAL A 41 -4.15 1.31 1.08
C VAL A 41 -4.59 -0.15 1.15
N GLY A 42 -5.58 -0.44 1.97
CA GLY A 42 -6.11 -1.80 2.04
C GLY A 42 -7.25 -1.99 3.01
N SER A 43 -7.49 -3.25 3.36
CA SER A 43 -8.61 -3.66 4.20
C SER A 43 -8.37 -3.44 5.70
N SER A 44 -9.17 -4.10 6.54
CA SER A 44 -8.96 -4.19 8.00
C SER A 44 -7.57 -4.69 8.38
N LEU A 45 -6.90 -5.48 7.54
CA LEU A 45 -5.52 -5.92 7.78
C LEU A 45 -4.55 -4.73 7.82
N ILE A 46 -4.68 -3.78 6.89
CA ILE A 46 -3.86 -2.57 6.88
C ILE A 46 -4.19 -1.67 8.08
N ARG A 47 -5.48 -1.57 8.46
CA ARG A 47 -5.88 -0.84 9.66
C ARG A 47 -5.21 -1.42 10.92
N ASN A 48 -5.24 -2.74 11.06
CA ASN A 48 -4.63 -3.42 12.20
C ASN A 48 -3.10 -3.32 12.17
N ALA A 49 -2.48 -3.42 10.98
CA ALA A 49 -1.05 -3.22 10.80
C ALA A 49 -0.60 -1.82 11.22
N PHE A 50 -1.36 -0.78 10.88
CA PHE A 50 -1.11 0.59 11.35
C PHE A 50 -1.17 0.68 12.87
N VAL A 51 -2.23 0.16 13.50
CA VAL A 51 -2.38 0.18 14.97
C VAL A 51 -1.21 -0.55 15.65
N HIS A 52 -0.81 -1.70 15.10
CA HIS A 52 0.34 -2.44 15.61
C HIS A 52 1.65 -1.67 15.42
N ALA A 53 1.87 -1.06 14.26
CA ALA A 53 3.03 -0.24 13.98
C ALA A 53 3.12 0.97 14.93
N ALA A 54 1.99 1.62 15.22
CA ALA A 54 1.92 2.75 16.13
C ALA A 54 2.21 2.38 17.60
N ARG A 55 1.82 1.19 18.04
CA ARG A 55 1.87 0.80 19.46
C ARG A 55 3.09 -0.01 19.87
N SER A 56 3.60 -0.84 18.97
CA SER A 56 4.46 -1.96 19.38
C SER A 56 5.72 -2.10 18.53
N ARG A 57 5.78 -1.44 17.36
CA ARG A 57 6.91 -1.62 16.44
C ARG A 57 7.97 -0.54 16.62
N THR A 58 9.21 -0.97 16.79
CA THR A 58 10.38 -0.08 16.70
C THR A 58 10.42 0.60 15.33
N GLY A 59 10.52 1.93 15.32
CA GLY A 59 10.40 2.74 14.10
C GLY A 59 8.99 3.25 13.79
N GLY A 60 8.00 2.87 14.60
CA GLY A 60 6.65 3.43 14.61
C GLY A 60 5.91 3.27 13.28
N VAL A 61 4.99 4.19 13.01
CA VAL A 61 4.14 4.20 11.82
C VAL A 61 4.92 4.38 10.50
N ASN A 62 6.14 4.93 10.55
CA ASN A 62 7.00 5.03 9.37
C ASN A 62 7.95 3.83 9.21
N LEU A 63 7.80 2.79 10.04
CA LEU A 63 8.62 1.56 10.00
C LEU A 63 10.13 1.84 10.09
N GLY A 64 10.52 2.96 10.70
CA GLY A 64 11.90 3.41 10.79
C GLY A 64 12.46 4.03 9.50
N LEU A 65 11.67 4.17 8.43
CA LEU A 65 12.11 4.74 7.15
C LEU A 65 12.12 6.27 7.13
N HIS A 66 11.57 6.91 8.17
CA HIS A 66 11.65 8.37 8.31
C HIS A 66 13.12 8.88 8.30
N ARG A 67 14.07 8.07 8.78
CA ARG A 67 15.51 8.39 8.77
C ARG A 67 16.12 8.54 7.38
N ILE A 68 15.47 7.98 6.36
CA ILE A 68 15.86 8.11 4.94
C ILE A 68 14.87 9.00 4.17
N GLY A 69 14.10 9.83 4.88
CA GLY A 69 13.17 10.78 4.27
C GLY A 69 11.90 10.15 3.72
N VAL A 70 11.46 8.98 4.21
CA VAL A 70 10.21 8.35 3.77
C VAL A 70 9.09 8.59 4.78
N LYS A 71 7.93 9.02 4.29
CA LYS A 71 6.71 9.19 5.06
C LYS A 71 5.61 8.26 4.56
N ILE A 72 5.08 7.46 5.47
CA ILE A 72 4.04 6.47 5.18
C ILE A 72 2.68 7.00 5.63
N TRP A 73 1.72 6.98 4.72
CA TRP A 73 0.32 7.24 5.02
C TRP A 73 -0.51 5.97 4.91
N TRP A 74 -1.13 5.59 6.04
CA TRP A 74 -1.88 4.34 6.16
C TRP A 74 -3.37 4.60 5.96
N GLN A 75 -3.99 3.83 5.06
CA GLN A 75 -5.38 3.96 4.67
C GLN A 75 -6.05 2.58 4.68
N GLY A 76 -6.41 2.12 5.88
CA GLY A 76 -7.05 0.83 6.13
C GLY A 76 -8.56 0.95 6.37
N TYR A 77 -9.37 0.34 5.50
CA TYR A 77 -10.84 0.41 5.57
C TYR A 77 -11.44 -0.99 5.78
N GLY A 78 -12.29 -1.15 6.80
CA GLY A 78 -12.95 -2.43 7.09
C GLY A 78 -13.84 -2.88 5.94
N GLY A 79 -13.76 -4.16 5.56
CA GLY A 79 -14.59 -4.76 4.51
C GLY A 79 -14.29 -4.31 3.07
N MET A 80 -13.29 -3.43 2.88
CA MET A 80 -12.93 -2.91 1.56
C MET A 80 -12.56 -4.03 0.58
N GLY A 81 -13.23 -4.05 -0.57
CA GLY A 81 -12.95 -4.95 -1.68
C GLY A 81 -12.47 -4.21 -2.94
N LEU A 82 -12.15 -4.96 -3.99
CA LEU A 82 -11.65 -4.43 -5.26
C LEU A 82 -12.58 -3.37 -5.88
N LYS A 83 -13.89 -3.57 -5.78
CA LYS A 83 -14.90 -2.62 -6.29
C LYS A 83 -14.83 -1.23 -5.63
N ASP A 84 -14.28 -1.15 -4.42
CA ASP A 84 -14.20 0.08 -3.64
C ASP A 84 -12.87 0.83 -3.89
N LEU A 85 -11.93 0.21 -4.60
CA LEU A 85 -10.57 0.73 -4.77
C LEU A 85 -10.55 2.06 -5.51
N GLU A 86 -11.17 2.12 -6.69
CA GLU A 86 -11.09 3.31 -7.56
C GLU A 86 -11.69 4.55 -6.88
N SER A 87 -12.89 4.40 -6.29
CA SER A 87 -13.55 5.49 -5.57
C SER A 87 -12.75 5.93 -4.34
N THR A 88 -12.09 4.99 -3.66
CA THR A 88 -11.20 5.29 -2.52
C THR A 88 -9.97 6.06 -2.96
N ILE A 89 -9.25 5.63 -4.01
CA ILE A 89 -8.07 6.35 -4.50
C ILE A 89 -8.45 7.75 -4.99
N LYS A 90 -9.53 7.90 -5.76
CA LYS A 90 -10.04 9.21 -6.19
C LYS A 90 -10.36 10.12 -5.01
N ARG A 91 -10.91 9.57 -3.92
CA ARG A 91 -11.16 10.32 -2.69
C ARG A 91 -9.85 10.75 -2.04
N LEU A 92 -8.89 9.85 -1.86
CA LEU A 92 -7.59 10.15 -1.23
C LEU A 92 -6.82 11.23 -1.98
N MET A 93 -6.87 11.20 -3.31
CA MET A 93 -6.28 12.22 -4.19
C MET A 93 -6.84 13.64 -3.99
N LYS A 94 -8.00 13.79 -3.35
CA LYS A 94 -8.54 15.12 -2.98
C LYS A 94 -7.97 15.66 -1.67
N TYR A 95 -7.45 14.79 -0.80
CA TYR A 95 -6.99 15.16 0.54
C TYR A 95 -5.48 15.35 0.60
N GLU A 96 -4.73 14.60 -0.19
CA GLU A 96 -3.27 14.59 -0.14
C GLU A 96 -2.70 14.50 -1.57
N LYS A 97 -1.49 15.04 -1.76
CA LYS A 97 -0.81 14.93 -3.06
C LYS A 97 -0.53 13.46 -3.40
N ALA A 98 -0.56 13.13 -4.69
CA ALA A 98 -0.23 11.79 -5.17
C ALA A 98 1.08 11.30 -4.54
N PRO A 99 1.11 10.05 -4.03
CA PRO A 99 2.32 9.50 -3.46
C PRO A 99 3.31 9.16 -4.58
N LYS A 100 4.60 9.07 -4.26
CA LYS A 100 5.58 8.47 -5.17
C LYS A 100 5.34 6.96 -5.32
N TYR A 101 4.88 6.31 -4.24
CA TYR A 101 4.59 4.88 -4.22
C TYR A 101 3.22 4.59 -3.60
N LEU A 102 2.48 3.68 -4.23
CA LEU A 102 1.19 3.17 -3.76
C LEU A 102 1.30 1.67 -3.52
N VAL A 103 1.12 1.26 -2.28
CA VAL A 103 1.07 -0.15 -1.85
C VAL A 103 -0.38 -0.53 -1.65
N LEU A 104 -0.83 -1.58 -2.34
CA LEU A 104 -2.20 -2.08 -2.25
C LEU A 104 -2.23 -3.47 -1.63
N HIS A 105 -2.93 -3.58 -0.50
CA HIS A 105 -3.29 -4.86 0.09
C HIS A 105 -4.82 -4.99 0.16
N ILE A 106 -5.39 -5.50 -0.91
CA ILE A 106 -6.84 -5.63 -1.11
C ILE A 106 -7.18 -7.02 -1.67
N ALA A 107 -8.39 -7.22 -2.20
CA ALA A 107 -8.90 -8.46 -2.79
C ALA A 107 -9.25 -9.60 -1.83
N GLY A 108 -8.70 -9.62 -0.59
CA GLY A 108 -9.03 -10.67 0.39
C GLY A 108 -10.53 -10.80 0.69
N ASN A 109 -11.28 -9.69 0.62
CA ASN A 109 -12.72 -9.66 0.84
C ASN A 109 -13.56 -10.04 -0.39
N ASP A 110 -12.93 -10.18 -1.56
CA ASP A 110 -13.57 -10.52 -2.83
C ASP A 110 -13.39 -12.00 -3.19
N LEU A 111 -12.51 -12.70 -2.48
CA LEU A 111 -12.33 -14.14 -2.61
C LEU A 111 -13.67 -14.87 -2.39
N GLY A 112 -14.02 -15.76 -3.32
CA GLY A 112 -15.29 -16.50 -3.30
C GLY A 112 -16.52 -15.71 -3.75
N LYS A 113 -16.40 -14.41 -4.04
CA LYS A 113 -17.50 -13.57 -4.56
C LYS A 113 -17.47 -13.39 -6.06
N THR A 114 -16.33 -13.66 -6.69
CA THR A 114 -16.22 -13.70 -8.14
C THR A 114 -16.93 -14.96 -8.63
N LYS A 115 -18.07 -14.80 -9.31
CA LYS A 115 -18.66 -15.88 -10.10
C LYS A 115 -17.66 -16.26 -11.17
N LEU A 116 -17.09 -17.46 -11.05
CA LEU A 116 -16.45 -18.11 -12.19
C LEU A 116 -17.60 -18.52 -13.11
N GLY A 117 -17.73 -17.83 -14.25
CA GLY A 117 -18.68 -18.23 -15.27
C GLY A 117 -18.21 -19.55 -15.86
N PHE A 118 -18.80 -20.65 -15.41
CA PHE A 118 -18.78 -21.95 -16.07
C PHE A 118 -20.22 -22.29 -16.45
#